data_AF-A0A4Q6GP79-F1
#
_entry.id   AF-A0A4Q6GP79-F1
#
_cell.length_a   1.000
_cell.length_b   1.000
_cell.length_c   1.000
_cell.angle_alpha   90.00
_cell.angle_beta   90.00
_cell.angle_gamma   90.00
#
_symmetry.space_group_name_H-M   'P 1'
#
loop_
_entity.id
_entity.type
_entity.pdbx_description
1 polymer ?
#
loop_
_entity_poly.entity_id
_entity_poly.type
_entity_poly.pdbx_seq_one_letter_code
_entity_poly.pdbx_strand_id
1 'polypeptide(L)'
;TGKTLLALAAGLAQTMDQQRYREIIMTRATVSVGEDIGFLPGTEEEKMTPWMGALTDNLEVLTHNQDGGAWGRAATNDLLASRIKIRSMNFMRGRTFLSRYLILDEAQNLTPKQMKTLITRAGPGTKIVCLGNVEQIDTPYLTETTSGLTYAVDRFKNWAHSAHVTLRRGERSRLADYASEVL
;
A
#
# COMPACT_ATOMS: atom_id res chain seq x y z
N THR A 1 8.74 9.64 -2.03
CA THR A 1 9.74 8.65 -2.52
C THR A 1 9.13 7.60 -3.47
N GLY A 2 7.99 7.83 -4.14
CA GLY A 2 7.48 6.92 -5.18
C GLY A 2 7.16 5.48 -4.76
N LYS A 3 7.23 5.13 -3.46
CA LYS A 3 7.08 3.76 -2.94
C LYS A 3 5.80 3.09 -3.42
N THR A 4 4.66 3.76 -3.21
CA THR A 4 3.33 3.26 -3.58
C THR A 4 3.21 3.07 -5.09
N LEU A 5 3.65 4.06 -5.88
CA LEU A 5 3.65 3.98 -7.35
C LEU A 5 4.47 2.79 -7.86
N LEU A 6 5.70 2.63 -7.37
CA LEU A 6 6.58 1.53 -7.78
C LEU A 6 6.01 0.16 -7.37
N ALA A 7 5.44 0.07 -6.16
CA ALA A 7 4.82 -1.17 -5.68
C ALA A 7 3.59 -1.56 -6.50
N LEU A 8 2.77 -0.58 -6.90
CA LEU A 8 1.63 -0.77 -7.78
C LEU A 8 2.07 -1.19 -9.19
N ALA A 9 3.04 -0.49 -9.79
CA ALA A 9 3.58 -0.84 -11.10
C ALA A 9 4.13 -2.28 -11.13
N ALA A 10 4.93 -2.65 -10.12
CA ALA A 10 5.46 -4.00 -10.00
C ALA A 10 4.36 -5.05 -9.74
N GLY A 11 3.33 -4.69 -8.98
CA GLY A 11 2.17 -5.55 -8.74
C GLY A 11 1.35 -5.78 -10.01
N LEU A 12 1.13 -4.72 -10.81
CA LEU A 12 0.40 -4.78 -12.08
C LEU A 12 1.14 -5.64 -13.09
N ALA A 13 2.44 -5.44 -13.27
CA ALA A 13 3.26 -6.30 -14.14
C ALA A 13 3.20 -7.78 -13.72
N GLN A 14 3.22 -8.06 -12.42
CA GLN A 14 3.15 -9.43 -11.90
C GLN A 14 1.74 -10.04 -11.92
N THR A 15 0.67 -9.24 -12.06
CA THR A 15 -0.72 -9.73 -12.10
C THR A 15 -1.29 -9.79 -13.50
N MET A 16 -0.92 -8.83 -14.37
CA MET A 16 -1.42 -8.71 -15.73
C MET A 16 -0.49 -9.38 -16.72
N ASP A 17 0.79 -9.03 -16.72
CA ASP A 17 1.73 -9.49 -17.75
C ASP A 17 2.24 -10.90 -17.43
N GLN A 18 2.71 -11.12 -16.19
CA GLN A 18 3.28 -12.40 -15.77
C GLN A 18 2.25 -13.38 -15.23
N GLN A 19 1.04 -12.89 -14.91
CA GLN A 19 -0.05 -13.67 -14.29
C GLN A 19 0.38 -14.51 -13.06
N ARG A 20 1.42 -14.08 -12.34
CA ARG A 20 1.93 -14.76 -11.14
C ARG A 20 1.00 -14.63 -9.95
N TYR A 21 0.30 -13.50 -9.85
CA TYR A 21 -0.70 -13.25 -8.83
C TYR A 21 -2.05 -12.98 -9.47
N ARG A 22 -3.14 -13.36 -8.79
CA ARG A 22 -4.49 -13.22 -9.32
C ARG A 22 -5.01 -11.78 -9.21
N GLU A 23 -4.68 -11.11 -8.12
CA GLU A 23 -5.23 -9.80 -7.73
C GLU A 23 -4.25 -9.08 -6.81
N ILE A 24 -4.25 -7.74 -6.89
CA ILE A 24 -3.59 -6.84 -5.95
C ILE A 24 -4.58 -6.48 -4.84
N ILE A 25 -4.21 -6.71 -3.58
CA ILE A 25 -4.96 -6.24 -2.43
C ILE A 25 -4.15 -5.13 -1.77
N MET A 26 -4.71 -3.93 -1.68
CA MET A 26 -4.08 -2.80 -1.00
C MET A 26 -4.83 -2.50 0.29
N THR A 27 -4.10 -2.38 1.39
CA THR A 27 -4.61 -1.87 2.66
C THR A 27 -3.70 -0.73 3.11
N ARG A 28 -4.27 0.26 3.80
CA ARG A 28 -3.52 1.35 4.40
C ARG A 28 -3.69 1.30 5.92
N ALA A 29 -2.60 1.46 6.65
CA ALA A 29 -2.67 1.63 8.09
C ALA A 29 -3.22 3.03 8.39
N THR A 30 -4.42 3.09 8.96
CA THR A 30 -5.06 4.34 9.34
C THR A 30 -4.69 4.68 10.78
N VAL A 31 -4.14 5.87 11.02
CA VAL A 31 -4.03 6.41 12.37
C VAL A 31 -5.34 7.10 12.71
N SER A 32 -6.03 6.61 13.74
CA SER A 32 -7.20 7.29 14.31
C SER A 32 -6.71 8.57 14.99
N VAL A 33 -6.76 9.71 14.29
CA VAL A 33 -6.58 11.01 14.94
C VAL A 33 -7.94 11.40 15.52
N GLY A 34 -8.09 11.30 16.85
CA GLY A 34 -9.15 11.98 17.59
C GLY A 34 -10.50 11.28 17.73
N GLU A 35 -10.91 10.41 16.80
CA GLU A 35 -12.04 9.51 16.99
C GLU A 35 -11.69 8.19 16.32
N ASP A 36 -11.95 7.07 16.97
CA ASP A 36 -11.88 5.79 16.31
C ASP A 36 -12.62 5.90 14.97
N ILE A 37 -11.98 5.46 13.89
CA ILE A 37 -12.67 5.07 12.64
C ILE A 37 -13.54 3.81 12.92
N GLY A 38 -14.08 3.69 14.13
CA GLY A 38 -15.07 2.72 14.57
C GLY A 38 -16.49 3.14 14.22
N PHE A 39 -16.74 4.38 13.76
CA PHE A 39 -18.11 4.87 13.61
C PHE A 39 -18.41 5.76 12.40
N LEU A 40 -17.58 5.80 11.34
CA LEU A 40 -18.13 6.26 10.06
C LEU A 40 -19.27 5.28 9.67
N PRO A 41 -20.54 5.70 9.64
CA PRO A 41 -21.60 4.83 9.11
C PRO A 41 -21.36 4.68 7.61
N GLY A 42 -21.56 3.48 7.09
CA GLY A 42 -21.37 3.20 5.66
C GLY A 42 -20.65 1.89 5.37
N THR A 43 -20.64 1.55 4.08
CA THR A 43 -19.97 0.37 3.52
C THR A 43 -18.45 0.47 3.66
N GLU A 44 -17.76 -0.66 3.52
CA GLU A 44 -16.29 -0.65 3.46
C GLU A 44 -15.80 0.31 2.36
N GLU A 45 -16.44 0.30 1.20
CA GLU A 45 -16.09 1.15 0.05
C GLU A 45 -16.20 2.64 0.38
N GLU A 46 -17.30 3.07 1.00
CA GLU A 46 -17.51 4.47 1.41
C GLU A 46 -16.42 4.93 2.38
N LYS A 47 -16.03 4.07 3.33
CA LYS A 47 -14.91 4.35 4.25
C LYS A 47 -13.59 4.43 3.51
N MET A 48 -13.43 3.64 2.43
CA MET A 48 -12.20 3.63 1.66
C MET A 48 -12.08 4.77 0.65
N THR A 49 -13.16 5.53 0.39
CA THR A 49 -13.23 6.62 -0.60
C THR A 49 -12.05 7.59 -0.56
N PRO A 50 -11.59 8.10 0.60
CA PRO A 50 -10.46 9.04 0.62
C PRO A 50 -9.16 8.46 0.06
N TRP A 51 -8.98 7.13 0.16
CA TRP A 51 -7.80 6.45 -0.37
C TRP A 51 -7.96 6.04 -1.84
N MET A 52 -9.20 5.89 -2.33
CA MET A 52 -9.48 5.61 -3.73
C MET A 52 -8.96 6.74 -4.64
N GLY A 53 -9.15 8.01 -4.26
CA GLY A 53 -8.67 9.15 -5.04
C GLY A 53 -7.16 9.10 -5.28
N ALA A 54 -6.37 8.96 -4.19
CA ALA A 54 -4.92 8.85 -4.30
C ALA A 54 -4.45 7.61 -5.07
N LEU A 55 -5.20 6.50 -5.03
CA LEU A 55 -4.91 5.34 -5.88
C LEU A 55 -5.16 5.67 -7.36
N THR A 56 -6.31 6.26 -7.68
CA THR A 56 -6.67 6.67 -9.05
C THR A 56 -5.60 7.58 -9.64
N ASP A 57 -5.14 8.58 -8.90
CA ASP A 57 -4.07 9.48 -9.35
C ASP A 57 -2.78 8.71 -9.69
N ASN A 58 -2.39 7.73 -8.85
CA ASN A 58 -1.22 6.89 -9.14
C ASN A 58 -1.43 6.01 -10.39
N LEU A 59 -2.65 5.52 -10.62
CA LEU A 59 -2.96 4.70 -11.78
C LEU A 59 -2.97 5.52 -13.07
N GLU A 60 -3.44 6.77 -13.03
CA GLU A 60 -3.37 7.69 -14.17
C GLU A 60 -1.92 7.91 -14.63
N VAL A 61 -0.98 8.06 -13.70
CA VAL A 61 0.45 8.16 -14.02
C VAL A 61 0.97 6.91 -14.72
N LEU A 62 0.49 5.72 -14.35
CA LEU A 62 0.90 4.46 -14.96
C LEU A 62 0.25 4.20 -16.31
N THR A 63 -0.92 4.79 -16.60
CA THR A 63 -1.66 4.60 -17.86
C THR A 63 -1.48 5.74 -18.86
N HIS A 64 -0.85 6.85 -18.47
CA HIS A 64 -0.73 8.07 -19.28
C HIS A 64 -0.05 7.85 -20.66
N ASN A 65 0.75 6.80 -20.80
CA ASN A 65 1.50 6.49 -22.03
C ASN A 65 0.77 5.52 -22.99
N GLN A 66 -0.49 5.14 -22.73
CA GLN A 66 -1.23 4.32 -23.70
C GLN A 66 -1.86 5.20 -24.77
N ASP A 67 -1.40 5.05 -26.02
CA ASP A 67 -1.84 5.77 -27.24
C ASP A 67 -3.33 5.54 -27.64
N GLY A 68 -4.14 4.97 -26.75
CA GLY A 68 -5.58 4.86 -26.94
C GLY A 68 -6.26 6.19 -26.62
N GLY A 69 -7.13 6.67 -27.51
CA GLY A 69 -8.03 7.79 -27.21
C GLY A 69 -8.87 7.58 -25.93
N ALA A 70 -9.76 8.51 -25.59
CA ALA A 70 -10.54 8.47 -24.33
C ALA A 70 -11.19 7.10 -24.01
N TRP A 71 -11.60 6.34 -25.03
CA TRP A 71 -12.15 5.00 -24.90
C TRP A 71 -11.14 3.93 -24.45
N GLY A 72 -9.92 3.95 -24.99
CA GLY A 72 -8.86 3.01 -24.61
C GLY A 72 -8.38 3.23 -23.17
N ARG A 73 -8.37 4.50 -22.72
CA ARG A 73 -8.09 4.85 -21.32
C ARG A 73 -9.16 4.34 -20.36
N ALA A 74 -10.44 4.49 -20.71
CA ALA A 74 -11.55 4.00 -19.88
C ALA A 74 -11.49 2.47 -19.70
N ALA A 75 -11.31 1.72 -20.80
CA ALA A 75 -11.19 0.26 -20.74
C ALA A 75 -9.97 -0.21 -19.92
N THR A 76 -8.85 0.52 -20.01
CA THR A 76 -7.65 0.25 -19.22
C THR A 76 -7.89 0.52 -17.73
N ASN A 77 -8.52 1.64 -17.40
CA ASN A 77 -8.86 1.98 -16.02
C ASN A 77 -9.83 0.96 -15.40
N ASP A 78 -10.84 0.52 -16.14
CA ASP A 78 -11.77 -0.53 -15.69
C ASP A 78 -11.04 -1.86 -15.45
N LEU A 79 -10.12 -2.23 -16.33
CA LEU A 79 -9.33 -3.45 -16.18
C LEU A 79 -8.38 -3.36 -14.97
N LEU A 80 -7.77 -2.21 -14.72
CA LEU A 80 -6.94 -1.97 -13.54
C LEU A 80 -7.77 -2.00 -12.25
N ALA A 81 -8.92 -1.33 -12.23
CA ALA A 81 -9.86 -1.34 -11.11
C ALA A 81 -10.42 -2.74 -10.84
N SER A 82 -10.51 -3.59 -11.87
CA SER A 82 -10.90 -4.99 -11.69
C SER A 82 -9.84 -5.79 -10.93
N ARG A 83 -8.54 -5.48 -11.11
CA ARG A 83 -7.39 -6.21 -10.56
C ARG A 83 -6.88 -5.67 -9.23
N ILE A 84 -7.25 -4.45 -8.85
CA ILE A 84 -6.85 -3.84 -7.59
C ILE A 84 -8.06 -3.77 -6.67
N LYS A 85 -7.95 -4.34 -5.46
CA LYS A 85 -8.95 -4.21 -4.41
C LYS A 85 -8.37 -3.47 -3.23
N ILE A 86 -8.92 -2.29 -2.97
CA ILE A 86 -8.67 -1.61 -1.70
C ILE A 86 -9.54 -2.29 -0.64
N ARG A 87 -8.92 -2.68 0.47
CA ARG A 87 -9.59 -3.33 1.61
C ARG A 87 -9.14 -2.70 2.91
N SER A 88 -10.02 -2.70 3.90
CA SER A 88 -9.69 -2.29 5.25
C SER A 88 -8.78 -3.33 5.94
N MET A 89 -8.04 -2.91 6.97
CA MET A 89 -7.27 -3.88 7.77
C MET A 89 -8.16 -4.92 8.47
N ASN A 90 -9.39 -4.54 8.84
CA ASN A 90 -10.34 -5.43 9.49
C ASN A 90 -10.78 -6.56 8.56
N PHE A 91 -10.95 -6.27 7.26
CA PHE A 91 -11.26 -7.30 6.25
C PHE A 91 -10.21 -8.41 6.20
N MET A 92 -8.95 -8.10 6.48
CA MET A 92 -7.85 -9.06 6.44
C MET A 92 -7.90 -10.09 7.58
N ARG A 93 -8.59 -9.79 8.69
CA ARG A 93 -8.66 -10.67 9.85
C ARG A 93 -9.46 -11.93 9.55
N GLY A 94 -8.97 -13.07 10.02
CA GLY A 94 -9.65 -14.37 9.84
C GLY A 94 -9.61 -14.94 8.42
N ARG A 95 -8.96 -14.27 7.46
CA ARG A 95 -8.84 -14.74 6.07
C ARG A 95 -7.47 -15.34 5.79
N THR A 96 -7.38 -16.09 4.69
CA THR A 96 -6.12 -16.55 4.11
C THR A 96 -6.08 -16.14 2.66
N PHE A 97 -5.01 -15.48 2.24
CA PHE A 97 -4.85 -14.97 0.88
C PHE A 97 -3.95 -15.91 0.09
N LEU A 98 -4.47 -16.46 -1.00
CA LEU A 98 -3.77 -17.38 -1.89
C LEU A 98 -3.45 -16.71 -3.22
N SER A 99 -2.21 -16.83 -3.67
CA SER A 99 -1.75 -16.29 -4.96
C SER A 99 -2.07 -14.79 -5.13
N ARG A 100 -1.92 -13.99 -4.06
CA ARG A 100 -2.23 -12.55 -4.06
C ARG A 100 -0.97 -11.69 -3.96
N TYR A 101 -1.04 -10.47 -4.47
CA TYR A 101 -0.05 -9.43 -4.24
C TYR A 101 -0.61 -8.42 -3.23
N LEU A 102 -0.18 -8.50 -1.98
CA LEU A 102 -0.67 -7.65 -0.89
C LEU A 102 0.25 -6.45 -0.69
N ILE A 103 -0.31 -5.26 -0.69
CA ILE A 103 0.38 -4.01 -0.36
C ILE A 103 -0.15 -3.51 0.98
N LEU A 104 0.73 -3.36 1.96
CA LEU A 104 0.46 -2.70 3.23
C LEU A 104 1.10 -1.31 3.19
N ASP A 105 0.29 -0.28 2.92
CA ASP A 105 0.76 1.11 2.86
C ASP A 105 0.68 1.80 4.23
N GLU A 106 1.55 2.77 4.46
CA GLU A 106 1.78 3.42 5.76
C GLU A 106 2.08 2.43 6.91
N ALA A 107 2.79 1.35 6.62
CA ALA A 107 3.05 0.28 7.56
C ALA A 107 3.81 0.69 8.83
N GLN A 108 4.47 1.86 8.85
CA GLN A 108 5.08 2.43 10.07
C GLN A 108 4.03 2.72 11.16
N ASN A 109 2.77 2.94 10.78
CA ASN A 109 1.67 3.22 11.70
C ASN A 109 1.04 1.95 12.29
N LEU A 110 1.55 0.76 11.94
CA LEU A 110 1.09 -0.51 12.52
C LEU A 110 1.86 -0.81 13.81
N THR A 111 1.19 -1.44 14.77
CA THR A 111 1.87 -2.12 15.89
C THR A 111 2.50 -3.44 15.42
N PRO A 112 3.52 -3.98 16.12
CA PRO A 112 4.07 -5.31 15.86
C PRO A 112 3.00 -6.42 15.85
N LYS A 113 1.99 -6.32 16.72
CA LYS A 113 0.87 -7.27 16.79
C LYS A 113 -0.01 -7.20 15.54
N GLN A 114 -0.35 -6.01 15.06
CA GLN A 114 -1.12 -5.83 13.82
C GLN A 114 -0.31 -6.34 12.61
N MET A 115 0.97 -5.98 12.52
CA MET A 115 1.86 -6.45 11.45
C MET A 115 1.91 -7.99 11.40
N LYS A 116 2.14 -8.65 12.54
CA LYS A 116 2.11 -10.12 12.64
C LYS A 116 0.75 -10.70 12.19
N THR A 117 -0.34 -10.07 12.62
CA THR A 117 -1.70 -10.51 12.27
C THR A 117 -1.92 -10.48 10.76
N LEU A 118 -1.45 -9.44 10.07
CA LEU A 118 -1.57 -9.28 8.61
C LEU A 118 -0.65 -10.25 7.86
N ILE A 119 0.64 -10.31 8.23
CA ILE A 119 1.61 -11.18 7.53
C ILE A 119 1.20 -12.65 7.59
N THR A 120 0.70 -13.11 8.74
CA THR A 120 0.26 -14.52 8.91
C THR A 120 -1.00 -14.89 8.12
N ARG A 121 -1.62 -13.96 7.38
CA ARG A 121 -2.73 -14.27 6.45
C ARG A 121 -2.23 -14.66 5.06
N ALA A 122 -0.95 -14.47 4.74
CA ALA A 122 -0.37 -14.91 3.48
C ALA A 122 -0.32 -16.45 3.42
N GLY A 123 -1.11 -17.03 2.52
CA GLY A 123 -1.01 -18.43 2.16
C GLY A 123 -0.10 -18.65 0.94
N PRO A 124 -0.05 -19.87 0.40
CA PRO A 124 0.80 -20.23 -0.73
C PRO A 124 0.70 -19.27 -1.92
N GLY A 125 1.85 -18.94 -2.48
CA GLY A 125 1.96 -18.08 -3.66
C GLY A 125 1.63 -16.60 -3.40
N THR A 126 1.47 -16.17 -2.16
CA THR A 126 1.21 -14.76 -1.84
C THR A 126 2.50 -14.00 -1.55
N LYS A 127 2.59 -12.78 -2.07
CA LYS A 127 3.65 -11.81 -1.75
C LYS A 127 3.05 -10.66 -0.96
N ILE A 128 3.72 -10.25 0.11
CA ILE A 128 3.39 -9.04 0.87
C ILE A 128 4.49 -8.00 0.63
N VAL A 129 4.08 -6.77 0.37
CA VAL A 129 4.93 -5.59 0.23
C VAL A 129 4.51 -4.59 1.30
N CYS A 130 5.36 -4.37 2.29
CA CYS A 130 5.15 -3.35 3.32
C CYS A 130 5.85 -2.06 2.90
N LEU A 131 5.10 -0.97 2.82
CA LEU A 131 5.58 0.35 2.45
C LEU A 131 5.43 1.29 3.65
N GLY A 132 6.40 2.18 3.85
CA GLY A 132 6.29 3.18 4.90
C GLY A 132 7.47 4.14 4.94
N ASN A 133 7.40 5.08 5.88
CA ASN A 133 8.51 5.94 6.25
C ASN A 133 8.58 6.01 7.78
N VAL A 134 9.63 5.45 8.38
CA VAL A 134 9.77 5.41 9.84
C VAL A 134 9.94 6.80 10.45
N GLU A 135 10.40 7.78 9.67
CA GLU A 135 10.52 9.20 10.08
C GLU A 135 9.16 9.93 10.07
N GLN A 136 8.10 9.32 9.52
CA GLN A 136 6.76 9.88 9.41
C GLN A 136 5.74 8.96 10.08
N ILE A 137 5.90 8.79 11.39
CA ILE A 137 4.93 8.08 12.23
C ILE A 137 3.86 9.08 12.69
N ASP A 138 2.61 8.80 12.35
CA ASP A 138 1.50 9.74 12.56
C ASP A 138 0.84 9.57 13.95
N THR A 139 1.32 8.63 14.77
CA THR A 139 0.75 8.31 16.09
C THR A 139 1.76 8.47 17.23
N PRO A 140 1.39 9.10 18.35
CA PRO A 140 2.28 9.26 19.49
C PRO A 140 2.56 7.94 20.24
N TYR A 141 1.80 6.88 19.94
CA TYR A 141 1.92 5.58 20.60
C TYR A 141 2.97 4.66 19.96
N LEU A 142 3.54 5.07 18.83
CA LEU A 142 4.58 4.34 18.12
C LEU A 142 5.81 5.22 17.96
N THR A 143 6.95 4.56 17.89
CA THR A 143 8.26 5.13 17.64
C THR A 143 8.94 4.35 16.53
N GLU A 144 10.03 4.88 15.98
CA GLU A 144 10.83 4.18 14.98
C GLU A 144 11.24 2.77 15.42
N THR A 145 11.52 2.57 16.71
CA THR A 145 11.92 1.28 17.29
C THR A 145 10.76 0.36 17.63
N THR A 146 9.54 0.90 17.77
CA THR A 146 8.36 0.14 18.20
C THR A 146 7.33 -0.05 17.08
N SER A 147 7.55 0.55 15.90
CA SER A 147 6.69 0.35 14.73
C SER A 147 6.68 -1.10 14.25
N GLY A 148 5.54 -1.52 13.71
CA GLY A 148 5.35 -2.81 13.08
C GLY A 148 6.22 -3.00 11.85
N LEU A 149 6.53 -1.92 11.13
CA LEU A 149 7.45 -1.94 9.99
C LEU A 149 8.87 -2.30 10.43
N THR A 150 9.43 -1.60 11.40
CA THR A 150 10.77 -1.89 11.93
C THR A 150 10.84 -3.29 12.54
N TYR A 151 9.79 -3.69 13.26
CA TYR A 151 9.66 -5.05 13.78
C TYR A 151 9.69 -6.10 12.68
N ALA A 152 8.98 -5.89 11.56
CA ALA A 152 9.03 -6.82 10.43
C ALA A 152 10.43 -6.87 9.82
N VAL A 153 11.07 -5.72 9.56
CA VAL A 153 12.43 -5.68 9.00
C VAL A 153 13.41 -6.46 9.87
N ASP A 154 13.42 -6.22 11.18
CA ASP A 154 14.34 -6.90 12.10
C ASP A 154 14.10 -8.43 12.15
N ARG A 155 12.84 -8.87 12.20
CA ARG A 155 12.50 -10.29 12.28
C ARG A 155 12.73 -11.05 10.97
N PHE A 156 12.61 -10.37 9.83
CA PHE A 156 12.75 -10.99 8.53
C PHE A 156 14.15 -10.86 7.93
N LYS A 157 15.07 -10.05 8.49
CA LYS A 157 16.42 -9.78 7.91
C LYS A 157 17.24 -11.01 7.52
N ASN A 158 17.06 -12.14 8.19
CA ASN A 158 17.77 -13.40 7.92
C ASN A 158 16.94 -14.42 7.13
N TRP A 159 15.72 -14.10 6.73
CA TRP A 159 14.86 -14.98 5.96
C TRP A 159 15.14 -14.80 4.48
N ALA A 160 15.59 -15.88 3.82
CA ALA A 160 16.02 -15.90 2.41
C ALA A 160 14.97 -15.42 1.40
N HIS A 161 13.68 -15.38 1.79
CA HIS A 161 12.58 -14.93 0.92
C HIS A 161 12.09 -13.52 1.25
N SER A 162 12.83 -12.77 2.08
CA SER A 162 12.61 -11.34 2.29
C SER A 162 13.66 -10.50 1.58
N ALA A 163 13.29 -9.26 1.28
CA ALA A 163 14.21 -8.22 0.87
C ALA A 163 13.74 -6.90 1.49
N HIS A 164 14.70 -6.05 1.85
CA HIS A 164 14.43 -4.68 2.26
C HIS A 164 15.06 -3.74 1.22
N VAL A 165 14.32 -2.71 0.82
CA VAL A 165 14.78 -1.71 -0.14
C VAL A 165 14.53 -0.34 0.46
N THR A 166 15.61 0.43 0.66
CA THR A 166 15.53 1.82 1.09
C THR A 166 15.64 2.73 -0.13
N LEU A 167 14.56 3.45 -0.45
CA LEU A 167 14.58 4.51 -1.45
C LEU A 167 15.11 5.80 -0.80
N ARG A 168 16.38 6.11 -1.07
CA ARG A 168 17.11 7.22 -0.41
C ARG A 168 16.67 8.62 -0.84
N ARG A 169 16.16 8.76 -2.08
CA ARG A 169 15.76 10.04 -2.64
C ARG A 169 14.35 9.93 -3.22
N GLY A 170 13.53 10.93 -2.93
CA GLY A 170 12.28 11.13 -3.64
C GLY A 170 12.45 12.24 -4.66
N GLU A 171 11.93 12.04 -5.86
CA GLU A 171 11.71 13.13 -6.78
C GLU A 171 10.54 13.97 -6.25
N ARG A 172 10.78 15.27 -6.12
CA ARG A 172 9.82 16.28 -5.66
C ARG A 172 9.81 17.40 -6.68
N SER A 173 8.70 18.12 -6.78
CA SER A 173 8.67 19.32 -7.60
C SER A 173 9.51 20.41 -6.95
N ARG A 174 10.02 21.36 -7.75
CA ARG A 174 10.73 22.54 -7.26
C ARG A 174 9.97 23.27 -6.14
N LEU A 175 8.63 23.28 -6.22
CA LEU A 175 7.77 23.87 -5.19
C LEU A 175 7.83 23.09 -3.87
N ALA A 176 7.70 21.76 -3.92
CA ALA A 176 7.70 20.91 -2.74
C ALA A 176 9.08 20.88 -2.04
N ASP A 177 10.16 20.96 -2.82
CA ASP A 177 11.52 21.11 -2.29
C ASP A 177 11.67 22.45 -1.55
N TYR A 178 11.34 23.57 -2.21
CA TYR A 178 11.39 24.89 -1.57
C TYR A 178 10.52 24.95 -0.31
N ALA A 179 9.30 24.42 -0.36
CA ALA A 179 8.40 24.38 0.79
C ALA A 179 8.97 23.58 1.98
N SER A 180 9.72 22.51 1.72
CA SER A 180 10.35 21.71 2.79
C SER A 180 11.53 22.42 3.45
N GLU A 181 12.11 23.42 2.80
CA GLU A 181 13.22 24.20 3.35
C GLU A 181 12.74 25.39 4.19
N VAL A 182 11.57 25.96 3.86
CA VAL A 182 11.09 27.23 4.44
C VAL A 182 9.95 27.09 5.45
N LEU A 183 9.28 25.93 5.53
CA LEU A 183 8.20 25.63 6.48
C LEU A 183 8.66 24.59 7.50
#